data_AF-A0A0W8JIR2-F1
#
_entry.id   AF-A0A0W8JIR2-F1
#
_cell.length_a   1.000
_cell.length_b   1.000
_cell.length_c   1.000
_cell.angle_alpha   90.00
_cell.angle_beta   90.00
_cell.angle_gamma   90.00
#
_symmetry.space_group_name_H-M   'P 1'
#
loop_
_entity.id
_entity.type
_entity.pdbx_description
1 polymer ?
#
loop_
_entity_poly.entity_id
_entity_poly.type
_entity_poly.pdbx_seq_one_letter_code
_entity_poly.pdbx_strand_id
1 'polypeptide(L)'
;MAKQIKPLSSTQVTKAKPLEKEYSLADGNGLYLRVKPNGAKLWIFNYIHPVTKKRKNISLGAFPDITLASAREKTREMRQLVAEGVDPKTHRDNQRFTAQVAQSHTLRAVAEEWFEVKKHDVSDDYADDIWRSLELHVFPNLGNMPVNKLLTQTVIQTLRPN
;
A
#
# COMPACT_ATOMS: atom_id res chain seq x y z
N MET A 1 5.29 -30.82 -23.46
CA MET A 1 4.49 -29.63 -23.86
C MET A 1 3.92 -28.97 -22.62
N ALA A 2 3.94 -27.64 -22.53
CA ALA A 2 3.35 -26.93 -21.38
C ALA A 2 1.82 -27.14 -21.37
N LYS A 3 1.26 -27.54 -20.22
CA LYS A 3 -0.20 -27.74 -20.07
C LYS A 3 -0.90 -26.40 -20.30
N GLN A 4 -1.68 -26.28 -21.37
CA GLN A 4 -2.49 -25.09 -21.61
C GLN A 4 -3.60 -24.99 -20.55
N ILE A 5 -3.62 -23.88 -19.82
CA ILE A 5 -4.65 -23.59 -18.83
C ILE A 5 -5.76 -22.82 -19.52
N LYS A 6 -7.00 -23.33 -19.48
CA LYS A 6 -8.17 -22.60 -19.95
C LYS A 6 -8.48 -21.46 -18.96
N PRO A 7 -8.46 -20.19 -19.39
CA PRO A 7 -8.77 -19.07 -18.50
C PRO A 7 -10.18 -19.15 -17.92
N LEU A 8 -10.37 -18.61 -16.72
CA LEU A 8 -11.65 -18.56 -16.05
C LEU A 8 -12.59 -17.56 -16.73
N SER A 9 -13.89 -17.84 -16.67
CA SER A 9 -14.94 -16.87 -16.97
C SER A 9 -15.46 -16.22 -15.69
N SER A 10 -16.07 -15.04 -15.81
CA SER A 10 -16.75 -14.37 -14.69
C SER A 10 -17.79 -15.28 -14.03
N THR A 11 -18.55 -16.04 -14.83
CA THR A 11 -19.53 -17.00 -14.33
C THR A 11 -18.89 -18.12 -13.52
N GLN A 12 -17.74 -18.65 -13.94
CA GLN A 12 -17.03 -19.68 -13.19
C GLN A 12 -16.55 -19.15 -11.83
N VAL A 13 -16.03 -17.92 -11.79
CA VAL A 13 -15.60 -17.26 -10.54
C VAL A 13 -16.77 -17.09 -9.59
N THR A 14 -17.91 -16.58 -10.08
CA THR A 14 -19.10 -16.38 -9.25
C THR A 14 -19.69 -17.70 -8.76
N LYS A 15 -19.78 -18.72 -9.64
CA LYS A 15 -20.36 -20.03 -9.30
C LYS A 15 -19.45 -20.94 -8.49
N ALA A 16 -18.16 -20.63 -8.33
CA ALA A 16 -17.26 -21.41 -7.51
C ALA A 16 -17.77 -21.47 -6.05
N LYS A 17 -18.11 -22.67 -5.58
CA LYS A 17 -18.66 -22.92 -4.24
C LYS A 17 -17.56 -23.32 -3.26
N PRO A 18 -17.67 -22.97 -1.97
CA PRO A 18 -16.78 -23.53 -0.96
C PRO A 18 -16.91 -25.06 -0.90
N LEU A 19 -15.80 -25.72 -0.57
CA LEU A 19 -15.72 -27.15 -0.28
C LEU A 19 -15.18 -27.34 1.14
N GLU A 20 -15.16 -28.57 1.65
CA GLU A 20 -14.59 -28.88 2.97
C GLU A 20 -13.13 -28.45 3.12
N LYS A 21 -12.37 -28.50 2.02
CA LYS A 21 -10.96 -28.08 1.95
C LYS A 21 -10.78 -26.94 0.97
N GLU A 22 -9.81 -26.08 1.23
CA GLU A 22 -9.46 -25.03 0.29
C GLU A 22 -8.98 -25.62 -1.04
N TYR A 23 -9.35 -24.95 -2.13
CA TYR A 23 -8.91 -25.33 -3.48
C TYR A 23 -8.62 -24.09 -4.31
N SER A 24 -7.91 -24.27 -5.43
CA SER A 24 -7.52 -23.18 -6.31
C SER A 24 -7.91 -23.47 -7.76
N LEU A 25 -8.54 -22.49 -8.41
CA LEU A 25 -8.87 -22.53 -9.84
C LEU A 25 -7.84 -21.69 -10.60
N ALA A 26 -7.18 -22.29 -11.59
CA ALA A 26 -6.16 -21.60 -12.37
C ALA A 26 -6.80 -20.75 -13.48
N ASP A 27 -6.39 -19.49 -13.60
CA ASP A 27 -6.74 -18.62 -14.74
C ASP A 27 -5.65 -18.58 -15.81
N GLY A 28 -4.42 -18.99 -15.45
CA GLY A 28 -3.24 -18.93 -16.32
C GLY A 28 -2.29 -17.82 -15.90
N ASN A 29 -1.08 -17.79 -16.49
CA ASN A 29 -0.06 -16.78 -16.18
C ASN A 29 0.32 -16.65 -14.69
N GLY A 30 0.12 -17.72 -13.91
CA GLY A 30 0.34 -17.71 -12.46
C GLY A 30 -0.83 -17.15 -11.63
N LEU A 31 -1.93 -16.71 -12.25
CA LEU A 31 -3.14 -16.27 -11.54
C LEU A 31 -4.02 -17.46 -11.15
N TYR A 32 -4.46 -17.45 -9.90
CA TYR A 32 -5.38 -18.43 -9.32
C TYR A 32 -6.48 -17.73 -8.51
N LEU A 33 -7.68 -18.30 -8.56
CA LEU A 33 -8.73 -18.02 -7.58
C LEU A 33 -8.67 -19.09 -6.49
N ARG A 34 -8.27 -18.71 -5.27
CA ARG A 34 -8.33 -19.58 -4.09
C ARG A 34 -9.71 -19.45 -3.44
N VAL A 35 -10.40 -20.57 -3.28
CA VAL A 35 -11.70 -20.65 -2.62
C VAL A 35 -11.51 -21.35 -1.29
N LYS A 36 -11.83 -20.65 -0.20
CA LYS A 36 -11.75 -21.19 1.16
C LYS A 36 -13.06 -21.87 1.59
N PRO A 37 -13.02 -22.79 2.56
CA PRO A 37 -14.23 -23.43 3.10
C PRO A 37 -15.26 -22.45 3.66
N ASN A 38 -14.82 -21.30 4.17
CA ASN A 38 -15.69 -20.23 4.67
C ASN A 38 -16.35 -19.39 3.55
N GLY A 39 -16.20 -19.77 2.28
CA GLY A 39 -16.75 -19.04 1.14
C GLY A 39 -15.90 -17.88 0.63
N ALA A 40 -14.85 -17.48 1.33
CA ALA A 40 -13.97 -16.41 0.89
C ALA A 40 -13.22 -16.79 -0.39
N LYS A 41 -13.18 -15.87 -1.36
CA LYS A 41 -12.53 -16.04 -2.65
C LYS A 41 -11.39 -15.04 -2.77
N LEU A 42 -10.17 -15.53 -2.92
CA LEU A 42 -8.96 -14.73 -2.94
C LEU A 42 -8.21 -14.90 -4.26
N TRP A 43 -7.81 -13.80 -4.86
CA TRP A 43 -6.91 -13.82 -6.01
C TRP A 43 -5.48 -14.00 -5.54
N ILE A 44 -4.80 -15.01 -6.07
CA ILE A 44 -3.43 -15.35 -5.74
C ILE A 44 -2.60 -15.34 -7.01
N PHE A 45 -1.46 -14.67 -6.97
CA PHE A 45 -0.44 -14.75 -8.00
C PHE A 45 0.71 -15.63 -7.52
N ASN A 46 0.93 -16.75 -8.21
CA ASN A 46 2.06 -17.65 -8.00
C ASN A 46 3.18 -17.29 -8.97
N TYR A 47 4.40 -17.14 -8.45
CA TYR A 47 5.56 -16.75 -9.24
C TYR A 47 6.84 -17.41 -8.73
N ILE A 48 7.90 -17.34 -9.54
CA ILE A 48 9.25 -17.74 -9.14
C ILE A 48 9.98 -16.48 -8.71
N HIS A 49 10.53 -16.49 -7.51
CA HIS A 49 11.28 -15.36 -7.01
C HIS A 49 12.50 -15.07 -7.90
N PRO A 50 12.73 -13.81 -8.33
CA PRO A 50 13.75 -13.49 -9.32
C PRO A 50 15.17 -13.84 -8.87
N VAL A 51 15.48 -13.64 -7.58
CA VAL A 51 16.81 -13.96 -7.01
C VAL A 51 16.89 -15.41 -6.51
N THR A 52 16.13 -15.76 -5.47
CA THR A 52 16.19 -17.09 -4.82
C THR A 52 15.69 -18.26 -5.66
N LYS A 53 15.02 -18.01 -6.79
CA LYS A 53 14.37 -19.01 -7.66
C LYS A 53 13.36 -19.94 -6.97
N LYS A 54 12.98 -19.64 -5.72
CA LYS A 54 11.94 -20.38 -4.97
C LYS A 54 10.56 -19.96 -5.45
N ARG A 55 9.63 -20.92 -5.46
CA ARG A 55 8.20 -20.63 -5.70
C ARG A 55 7.66 -19.80 -4.54
N LYS A 56 7.02 -18.68 -4.86
CA LYS A 56 6.31 -17.81 -3.91
C LYS A 56 4.91 -17.52 -4.43
N ASN A 57 4.07 -17.01 -3.54
CA ASN A 57 2.77 -16.49 -3.90
C ASN A 57 2.49 -15.16 -3.19
N ILE A 58 1.61 -14.36 -3.78
CA ILE A 58 1.14 -13.10 -3.23
C ILE A 58 -0.37 -12.98 -3.46
N SER A 59 -1.10 -12.52 -2.44
CA SER A 59 -2.52 -12.20 -2.57
C SER A 59 -2.71 -10.86 -3.30
N LEU A 60 -3.58 -10.84 -4.29
CA LEU A 60 -3.94 -9.65 -5.07
C LEU A 60 -5.22 -8.96 -4.55
N GLY A 61 -5.94 -9.61 -3.63
CA GLY A 61 -7.20 -9.13 -3.05
C GLY A 61 -8.30 -10.17 -3.06
N ALA A 62 -9.46 -9.82 -2.50
CA ALA A 62 -10.63 -10.69 -2.45
C ALA A 62 -11.60 -10.38 -3.59
N PHE A 63 -12.36 -11.37 -4.04
CA PHE A 63 -13.57 -11.18 -4.83
C PHE A 63 -14.74 -10.99 -3.86
N PRO A 64 -15.69 -10.05 -4.09
CA PRO A 64 -15.91 -9.30 -5.33
C PRO A 64 -15.14 -7.99 -5.48
N ASP A 65 -14.48 -7.48 -4.42
CA ASP A 65 -13.79 -6.17 -4.43
C ASP A 65 -12.78 -6.03 -5.59
N ILE A 66 -12.07 -7.12 -5.87
CA ILE A 66 -11.22 -7.27 -7.05
C ILE A 66 -11.92 -8.21 -8.03
N THR A 67 -12.28 -7.66 -9.19
CA THR A 67 -12.87 -8.43 -10.29
C THR A 67 -11.83 -9.30 -10.98
N LEU A 68 -12.26 -10.30 -11.77
CA LEU A 68 -11.35 -11.13 -12.57
C LEU A 68 -10.50 -10.28 -13.54
N ALA A 69 -11.08 -9.25 -14.14
CA ALA A 69 -10.35 -8.34 -15.03
C ALA A 69 -9.26 -7.56 -14.27
N SER A 70 -9.60 -7.00 -13.11
CA SER A 70 -8.62 -6.31 -12.25
C SER A 70 -7.52 -7.26 -11.75
N ALA A 71 -7.87 -8.51 -11.40
CA ALA A 71 -6.90 -9.51 -11.00
C ALA A 71 -5.92 -9.86 -12.13
N ARG A 72 -6.38 -9.91 -13.39
CA ARG A 72 -5.52 -10.10 -14.58
C ARG A 72 -4.59 -8.92 -14.81
N GLU A 73 -5.09 -7.69 -14.68
CA GLU A 73 -4.26 -6.47 -14.77
C GLU A 73 -3.14 -6.50 -13.72
N LYS A 74 -3.50 -6.67 -12.45
CA LYS A 74 -2.54 -6.79 -11.35
C LYS A 74 -1.54 -7.91 -11.58
N THR A 75 -1.97 -9.04 -12.15
CA THR A 75 -1.05 -10.13 -12.49
C THR A 75 -0.05 -9.71 -13.56
N ARG A 76 -0.47 -8.98 -14.59
CA ARG A 76 0.43 -8.47 -15.63
C ARG A 76 1.47 -7.52 -15.05
N GLU A 77 1.05 -6.56 -14.23
CA GLU A 77 1.95 -5.64 -13.52
C GLU A 77 2.98 -6.40 -12.67
N MET A 78 2.53 -7.36 -11.85
CA MET A 78 3.43 -8.13 -10.98
C MET A 78 4.36 -9.04 -11.77
N ARG A 79 3.93 -9.56 -12.93
CA ARG A 79 4.81 -10.33 -13.84
C ARG A 79 5.89 -9.47 -14.46
N GLN A 80 5.58 -8.23 -14.80
CA GLN A 80 6.56 -7.28 -15.30
C GLN A 80 7.64 -7.03 -14.24
N LEU A 81 7.26 -6.78 -12.99
CA LEU A 81 8.22 -6.66 -11.88
C LEU A 81 9.15 -7.88 -11.76
N VAL A 82 8.60 -9.10 -11.86
CA VAL A 82 9.41 -10.33 -11.83
C VAL A 82 10.38 -10.40 -13.01
N ALA A 83 9.95 -9.98 -14.22
CA ALA A 83 10.80 -9.95 -15.40
C ALA A 83 11.94 -8.94 -15.28
N GLU A 84 11.70 -7.81 -14.59
CA GLU A 84 12.69 -6.80 -14.24
C GLU A 84 13.57 -7.20 -13.04
N GLY A 85 13.38 -8.39 -12.47
CA GLY A 85 14.20 -8.90 -11.36
C GLY A 85 13.75 -8.44 -9.98
N VAL A 86 12.60 -7.76 -9.87
CA VAL A 86 12.03 -7.23 -8.62
C VAL A 86 11.08 -8.24 -7.97
N ASP A 87 11.22 -8.51 -6.66
CA ASP A 87 10.23 -9.32 -5.93
C ASP A 87 8.93 -8.52 -5.74
N PRO A 88 7.78 -8.95 -6.32
CA PRO A 88 6.50 -8.26 -6.17
C PRO A 88 6.06 -8.07 -4.71
N LYS A 89 6.39 -9.03 -3.84
CA LYS A 89 6.04 -8.94 -2.42
C LYS A 89 6.80 -7.81 -1.74
N THR A 90 8.13 -7.79 -1.90
CA THR A 90 8.97 -6.72 -1.36
C THR A 90 8.60 -5.36 -1.93
N HIS A 91 8.30 -5.27 -3.23
CA HIS A 91 7.86 -4.03 -3.86
C HIS A 91 6.57 -3.50 -3.20
N ARG A 92 5.57 -4.35 -3.00
CA ARG A 92 4.32 -3.98 -2.32
C ARG A 92 4.53 -3.61 -0.85
N ASP A 93 5.34 -4.38 -0.14
CA ASP A 93 5.60 -4.16 1.28
C ASP A 93 6.39 -2.84 1.47
N ASN A 94 7.33 -2.52 0.57
CA ASN A 94 8.03 -1.24 0.53
C ASN A 94 7.07 -0.08 0.25
N GLN A 95 6.16 -0.21 -0.74
CA GLN A 95 5.16 0.83 -0.99
C GLN A 95 4.30 1.11 0.25
N ARG A 96 3.86 0.05 0.94
CA ARG A 96 3.09 0.18 2.18
C ARG A 96 3.89 0.82 3.28
N PHE A 97 5.14 0.41 3.46
CA PHE A 97 6.04 1.01 4.43
C PHE A 97 6.28 2.49 4.12
N THR A 98 6.58 2.87 2.87
CA THR A 98 6.73 4.28 2.49
C THR A 98 5.46 5.08 2.71
N ALA A 99 4.28 4.48 2.50
CA ALA A 99 3.00 5.15 2.79
C ALA A 99 2.77 5.33 4.30
N GLN A 100 3.13 4.35 5.11
CA GLN A 100 3.06 4.42 6.59
C GLN A 100 4.07 5.42 7.16
N VAL A 101 5.31 5.37 6.69
CA VAL A 101 6.38 6.32 7.06
C VAL A 101 5.99 7.74 6.66
N ALA A 102 5.36 7.93 5.50
CA ALA A 102 4.81 9.22 5.12
C ALA A 102 3.73 9.70 6.11
N GLN A 103 2.90 8.79 6.63
CA GLN A 103 1.91 9.11 7.66
C GLN A 103 2.51 9.33 9.05
N SER A 104 3.68 8.75 9.37
CA SER A 104 4.34 8.93 10.68
C SER A 104 5.25 10.15 10.75
N HIS A 105 5.84 10.58 9.63
CA HIS A 105 6.68 11.78 9.56
C HIS A 105 5.92 12.94 8.92
N THR A 106 4.77 13.27 9.50
CA THR A 106 4.04 14.49 9.13
C THR A 106 4.74 15.71 9.73
N LEU A 107 4.46 16.90 9.18
CA LEU A 107 5.01 18.14 9.72
C LEU A 107 4.65 18.32 11.20
N ARG A 108 3.43 17.94 11.60
CA ARG A 108 3.01 17.99 13.00
C ARG A 108 3.82 17.03 13.86
N ALA A 109 3.94 15.76 13.47
CA ALA A 109 4.71 14.78 14.25
C ALA A 109 6.17 15.22 14.45
N VAL A 110 6.80 15.73 13.40
CA VAL A 110 8.18 16.25 13.47
C VAL A 110 8.26 17.53 14.32
N ALA A 111 7.25 18.41 14.24
CA ALA A 111 7.18 19.60 15.06
C ALA A 111 6.98 19.27 16.55
N GLU A 112 6.18 18.26 16.89
CA GLU A 112 6.01 17.76 18.27
C GLU A 112 7.36 17.26 18.83
N GLU A 113 8.07 16.41 18.08
CA GLU A 113 9.40 15.91 18.46
C GLU A 113 10.41 17.05 18.67
N TRP A 114 10.43 18.04 17.76
CA TRP A 114 11.28 19.21 17.88
C TRP A 114 10.91 20.07 19.09
N PHE A 115 9.61 20.27 19.34
CA PHE A 115 9.11 21.12 20.41
C PHE A 115 9.44 20.55 21.79
N GLU A 116 9.43 19.23 21.95
CA GLU A 116 9.86 18.57 23.19
C GLU A 116 11.30 18.90 23.58
N VAL A 117 12.18 19.07 22.60
CA VAL A 117 13.55 19.55 22.85
C VAL A 117 13.54 21.05 23.08
N LYS A 118 12.89 21.80 22.18
CA LYS A 118 12.97 23.27 22.16
C LYS A 118 12.36 23.94 23.39
N LYS A 119 11.30 23.38 23.97
CA LYS A 119 10.62 23.95 25.15
C LYS A 119 11.52 24.07 26.37
N HIS A 120 12.58 23.27 26.48
CA HIS A 120 13.53 23.34 27.59
C HIS A 120 14.58 24.47 27.42
N ASP A 121 14.72 25.03 26.22
CA ASP A 121 15.67 26.10 25.92
C ASP A 121 15.07 27.51 26.04
N VAL A 122 13.78 27.60 26.37
CA VAL A 122 13.02 28.86 26.40
C VAL A 122 12.14 28.93 27.63
N SER A 123 11.61 30.12 27.94
CA SER A 123 10.60 30.26 29.00
C SER A 123 9.28 29.59 28.60
N ASP A 124 8.55 29.07 29.59
CA ASP A 124 7.26 28.38 29.40
C ASP A 124 6.27 29.22 28.55
N ASP A 125 6.10 30.50 28.88
CA ASP A 125 5.23 31.41 28.13
C ASP A 125 5.61 31.50 26.64
N TYR A 126 6.91 31.50 26.33
CA TYR A 126 7.39 31.58 24.95
C TYR A 126 7.26 30.24 24.22
N ALA A 127 7.40 29.13 24.94
CA ALA A 127 7.12 27.80 24.40
C ALA A 127 5.64 27.70 23.97
N ASP A 128 4.72 28.14 24.84
CA ASP A 128 3.28 28.14 24.55
C ASP A 128 2.94 29.01 23.33
N ASP A 129 3.55 30.19 23.22
CA ASP A 129 3.38 31.09 22.06
C ASP A 129 3.88 30.45 20.75
N ILE A 130 5.06 29.81 20.77
CA ILE A 130 5.59 29.09 19.60
C ILE A 130 4.60 28.01 19.17
N TRP A 131 4.16 27.16 20.11
CA TRP A 131 3.30 26.04 19.80
C TRP A 131 1.95 26.51 19.25
N ARG A 132 1.35 27.51 19.91
CA ARG A 132 0.09 28.13 19.49
C ARG A 132 0.18 28.72 18.09
N SER A 133 1.30 29.36 17.73
CA SER A 133 1.50 29.86 16.36
C SER A 133 1.49 28.73 15.32
N LEU A 134 2.12 27.59 15.63
CA LEU A 134 2.10 26.43 14.74
C LEU A 134 0.68 25.85 14.62
N GLU A 135 -0.07 25.74 15.71
CA GLU A 135 -1.45 25.27 15.72
C GLU A 135 -2.40 26.17 14.93
N LEU A 136 -2.23 27.48 15.01
CA LEU A 136 -3.12 28.44 14.34
C LEU A 136 -2.80 28.62 12.86
N HIS A 137 -1.51 28.65 12.50
CA HIS A 137 -1.10 29.12 11.17
C HIS A 137 -0.52 28.01 10.28
N VAL A 138 0.03 26.94 10.86
CA VAL A 138 0.79 25.93 10.10
C VAL A 138 0.03 24.61 10.03
N PHE A 139 -0.37 24.06 11.18
CA PHE A 139 -0.99 22.73 11.25
C PHE A 139 -2.33 22.58 10.53
N PRO A 140 -3.21 23.60 10.42
CA PRO A 140 -4.48 23.45 9.70
C PRO A 140 -4.29 23.04 8.24
N ASN A 141 -3.24 23.56 7.59
CA ASN A 141 -2.97 23.32 6.16
C ASN A 141 -1.88 22.27 5.93
N LEU A 142 -0.85 22.23 6.78
CA LEU A 142 0.35 21.43 6.55
C LEU A 142 0.57 20.32 7.58
N GLY A 143 -0.15 20.33 8.71
CA GLY A 143 0.16 19.48 9.87
C GLY A 143 0.14 17.99 9.56
N ASN A 144 -0.82 17.52 8.76
CA ASN A 144 -0.94 16.11 8.36
C ASN A 144 -0.12 15.75 7.10
N MET A 145 0.62 16.71 6.53
CA MET A 145 1.40 16.47 5.32
C MET A 145 2.73 15.80 5.68
N PRO A 146 3.11 14.70 5.00
CA PRO A 146 4.44 14.12 5.13
C PRO A 146 5.52 15.16 4.81
N VAL A 147 6.59 15.25 5.61
CA VAL A 147 7.67 16.24 5.40
C VAL A 147 8.30 16.09 4.02
N ASN A 148 8.45 14.86 3.51
CA ASN A 148 8.99 14.58 2.16
C ASN A 148 8.04 14.95 1.01
N LYS A 149 6.80 15.37 1.31
CA LYS A 149 5.81 15.87 0.35
C LYS A 149 5.57 17.38 0.47
N LEU A 150 6.22 18.07 1.41
CA LEU A 150 6.15 19.53 1.52
C LEU A 150 6.82 20.16 0.31
N LEU A 151 6.02 20.82 -0.53
CA LEU A 151 6.50 21.61 -1.66
C LEU A 151 6.68 23.07 -1.21
N THR A 152 7.74 23.71 -1.69
CA THR A 152 8.05 25.12 -1.39
C THR A 152 6.86 26.04 -1.68
N GLN A 153 6.16 25.81 -2.79
CA GLN A 153 4.98 26.60 -3.17
C GLN A 153 3.84 26.50 -2.14
N THR A 154 3.58 25.30 -1.61
CA THR A 154 2.54 25.06 -0.61
C THR A 154 2.87 25.71 0.73
N VAL A 155 4.15 25.66 1.12
CA VAL A 155 4.65 26.34 2.32
C VAL A 155 4.51 27.87 2.17
N ILE A 156 4.94 28.43 1.03
CA ILE A 156 4.79 29.86 0.73
C ILE A 156 3.32 30.28 0.77
N GLN A 157 2.41 29.51 0.17
CA GLN A 157 0.98 29.82 0.18
C GLN A 157 0.39 29.81 1.59
N THR A 158 0.80 28.87 2.43
CA THR A 158 0.31 28.75 3.80
C THR A 158 0.83 29.87 4.70
N LEU A 159 2.08 30.30 4.51
CA LEU A 159 2.73 31.32 5.33
C LEU A 159 2.52 32.74 4.81
N ARG A 160 1.95 32.92 3.61
CA ARG A 160 1.60 34.24 3.10
C ARG A 160 0.47 34.83 3.93
N PRO A 161 0.60 36.07 4.43
CA PRO A 161 -0.52 36.76 5.04
C PRO A 161 -1.62 36.94 3.99
N ASN A 162 -2.87 36.74 4.40
CA ASN A 162 -4.05 37.08 3.60
C ASN A 162 -4.12 38.59 3.35
#